data_AF-A0A838DBY4-F1
#
_entry.id   AF-A0A838DBY4-F1
#
_cell.length_a   1.000
_cell.length_b   1.000
_cell.length_c   1.000
_cell.angle_alpha   90.00
_cell.angle_beta   90.00
_cell.angle_gamma   90.00
#
_symmetry.space_group_name_H-M   'P 1'
#
loop_
_entity.id
_entity.type
_entity.pdbx_description
1 polymer ?
#
loop_
_entity_poly.entity_id
_entity_poly.type
_entity_poly.pdbx_seq_one_letter_code
_entity_poly.pdbx_strand_id
1 'polypeptide(L)'
;MFSNLIVSNDPLYLEHFSTLFDNIWKQSVEAKDRIKELMDADLFKAKIISNPDDSLRLINKLYSSAQKEILIILPSVNGLLRIINSGGLEKLNELASKGVTVKILIIHSHKVDHLKQTITKYPEIKFRTSQFNFPFLNRITIIDRTKTIILKIKDDTKTNVPNTAGVITFIEGESTALSYTGIFETLWNQTGMFESLKKINEQLQSNEKVQKEFLDIIAHELSSPIQPIIGLTEYVKGKLKDKKQIELLDSVITSGQKLNTLTENILDVSCIEDHLFRLKK
;
A
#
# COMPACT_ATOMS: atom_id res chain seq x y z
N MET A 1 36.08 14.07 35.63
CA MET A 1 37.00 15.14 36.08
C MET A 1 36.41 16.46 35.62
N PHE A 2 35.81 17.23 36.54
CA PHE A 2 35.48 18.63 36.26
C PHE A 2 36.77 19.43 36.43
N SER A 3 37.33 19.95 35.34
CA SER A 3 38.69 20.48 35.30
C SER A 3 38.78 22.00 35.47
N ASN A 4 37.73 22.69 35.93
CA ASN A 4 37.78 24.10 36.35
C ASN A 4 36.65 24.38 37.35
N LEU A 5 36.96 24.42 38.65
CA LEU A 5 36.03 24.94 39.65
C LEU A 5 36.14 26.47 39.64
N ILE A 6 35.11 27.17 39.20
CA ILE A 6 34.99 28.61 39.42
C ILE A 6 34.52 28.80 40.86
N VAL A 7 35.38 29.33 41.72
CA VAL A 7 35.02 29.72 43.09
C VAL A 7 34.82 31.22 43.09
N SER A 8 33.58 31.66 43.33
CA SER A 8 33.21 33.07 43.41
C SER A 8 32.22 33.27 44.53
N ASN A 9 32.42 34.33 45.32
CA ASN A 9 31.51 34.75 46.38
C ASN A 9 30.67 35.96 45.96
N ASP A 10 30.72 36.33 44.67
CA ASP A 10 29.93 37.43 44.12
C ASP A 10 28.43 37.07 44.16
N PRO A 11 27.59 37.89 44.82
CA PRO A 11 26.15 37.65 44.94
C PRO A 11 25.44 37.37 43.62
N LEU A 12 25.87 38.02 42.52
CA LEU A 12 25.25 37.84 41.20
C LEU A 12 25.51 36.44 40.63
N TYR A 13 26.70 35.89 40.86
CA TYR A 13 27.02 34.51 40.46
C TYR A 13 26.27 33.50 41.32
N LEU A 14 26.15 33.75 42.62
CA LEU A 14 25.40 32.89 43.53
C LEU A 14 23.92 32.84 43.14
N GLU A 15 23.30 33.98 42.83
CA GLU A 15 21.92 34.05 42.38
C GLU A 15 21.72 33.35 41.02
N HIS A 16 22.63 33.57 40.06
CA HIS A 16 22.57 32.91 38.76
C HIS A 16 22.66 31.38 38.86
N PHE A 17 23.64 30.86 39.60
CA PHE A 17 23.81 29.42 39.75
C PHE A 17 22.75 28.78 40.65
N SER A 18 22.25 29.49 41.67
CA SER A 18 21.09 29.04 42.44
C SER A 18 19.86 28.90 41.55
N THR A 19 19.61 29.88 40.68
CA THR A 19 18.48 29.85 39.74
C THR A 19 18.61 28.70 38.73
N LEU A 20 19.82 28.46 38.21
CA LEU A 20 20.09 27.33 37.33
C LEU A 20 19.88 25.99 38.05
N PHE A 21 20.39 25.86 39.27
CA PHE A 21 20.20 24.67 40.08
C PHE A 21 18.72 24.43 40.35
N ASP A 22 17.97 25.43 40.81
CA ASP A 22 16.55 25.31 41.11
C ASP A 22 15.73 24.92 39.86
N ASN A 23 16.08 25.47 38.70
CA ASN A 23 15.44 25.10 37.44
C ASN A 23 15.73 23.64 37.05
N ILE A 24 16.98 23.18 37.17
CA ILE A 24 17.36 21.80 36.88
C ILE A 24 16.71 20.85 37.90
N TRP A 25 16.72 21.23 39.19
CA TRP A 25 16.16 20.45 40.28
C TRP A 25 14.65 20.28 40.15
N LYS A 26 13.92 21.36 39.82
CA LYS A 26 12.46 21.30 39.54
C LYS A 26 12.11 20.45 38.33
N GLN A 27 13.01 20.32 37.35
CA GLN A 27 12.81 19.49 36.15
C GLN A 27 13.36 18.06 36.31
N SER A 28 13.96 17.75 37.46
CA SER A 28 14.56 16.44 37.71
C SER A 28 13.49 15.40 38.06
N VAL A 29 13.80 14.14 37.76
CA VAL A 29 12.98 12.99 38.15
C VAL A 29 13.39 12.56 39.55
N GLU A 30 12.42 12.22 40.41
CA GLU A 30 12.73 11.73 41.77
C GLU A 30 13.64 10.51 41.72
N ALA A 31 14.61 10.44 42.64
CA ALA A 31 15.59 9.37 42.65
C ALA A 31 14.95 7.98 42.78
N LYS A 32 13.85 7.86 43.54
CA LYS A 32 13.11 6.60 43.69
C LYS A 32 12.48 6.15 42.38
N ASP A 33 11.85 7.07 41.65
CA ASP A 33 11.28 6.78 40.33
C ASP A 33 12.38 6.45 39.33
N ARG A 34 13.52 7.16 39.41
CA ARG A 34 14.69 6.86 38.58
C ARG A 34 15.31 5.49 38.88
N ILE A 35 15.36 5.08 40.14
CA ILE A 35 15.84 3.76 40.55
C ILE A 35 14.84 2.68 40.13
N LYS A 36 13.54 2.92 40.30
CA LYS A 36 12.48 2.01 39.85
C LYS A 36 12.49 1.84 38.34
N GLU A 37 12.67 2.93 37.59
CA GLU A 37 12.98 2.91 36.16
C GLU A 37 14.17 1.99 35.92
N LEU A 38 15.35 2.28 36.49
CA LEU A 38 16.58 1.52 36.26
C LEU A 38 16.50 0.02 36.60
N MET A 39 15.60 -0.36 37.50
CA MET A 39 15.36 -1.75 37.91
C MET A 39 14.35 -2.49 37.01
N ASP A 40 13.55 -1.77 36.21
CA ASP A 40 12.63 -2.35 35.26
C ASP A 40 13.39 -2.73 33.98
N ALA A 41 13.50 -4.02 33.69
CA ALA A 41 14.30 -4.55 32.57
C ALA A 41 13.76 -4.13 31.19
N ASP A 42 12.49 -3.70 31.13
CA ASP A 42 11.79 -3.20 29.93
C ASP A 42 12.07 -1.72 29.62
N LEU A 43 13.08 -1.13 30.26
CA LEU A 43 13.32 0.31 30.22
C LEU A 43 13.49 0.89 28.81
N PHE A 44 12.45 1.63 28.44
CA PHE A 44 12.38 2.60 27.37
C PHE A 44 13.62 3.52 27.33
N LYS A 45 14.53 3.30 26.37
CA LYS A 45 15.63 4.24 26.10
C LYS A 45 15.29 5.06 24.88
N ALA A 46 14.81 6.27 25.10
CA ALA A 46 14.64 7.25 24.03
C ALA A 46 15.87 8.15 23.90
N LYS A 47 16.31 8.40 22.67
CA LYS A 47 17.33 9.40 22.34
C LYS A 47 16.84 10.26 21.20
N ILE A 48 17.04 11.56 21.35
CA ILE A 48 16.72 12.55 20.33
C ILE A 48 18.05 13.03 19.74
N ILE A 49 18.20 12.92 18.42
CA ILE A 49 19.41 13.34 17.69
C ILE A 49 19.01 14.36 16.64
N SER A 50 19.64 15.53 16.69
CA SER A 50 19.37 16.64 15.77
C SER A 50 20.45 16.82 14.71
N ASN A 51 21.66 16.27 14.92
CA ASN A 51 22.75 16.35 13.95
C ASN A 51 22.57 15.29 12.84
N PRO A 52 22.60 15.66 11.54
CA PRO A 52 22.42 14.72 10.42
C PRO A 52 23.49 13.62 10.30
N ASP A 53 24.74 13.91 10.62
CA ASP A 53 25.84 12.94 10.51
C ASP A 53 25.76 11.90 11.62
N ASP A 54 25.49 12.35 12.85
CA ASP A 54 25.27 11.45 13.99
C ASP A 54 24.03 10.58 13.77
N SER A 55 23.00 11.15 13.14
CA SER A 55 21.79 10.48 12.73
C SER A 55 22.06 9.33 11.76
N LEU A 56 22.83 9.59 10.69
CA LEU A 56 23.23 8.57 9.73
C LEU A 56 24.10 7.48 10.36
N ARG A 57 25.06 7.87 11.22
CA ARG A 57 25.90 6.91 11.96
C ARG A 57 25.06 6.01 12.86
N LEU A 58 24.08 6.57 13.58
CA LEU A 58 23.19 5.79 14.42
C LEU A 58 22.34 4.82 13.59
N ILE A 59 21.68 5.29 12.51
CA ILE A 59 20.88 4.42 11.63
C ILE A 59 21.73 3.24 11.14
N ASN A 60 22.93 3.53 10.64
CA ASN A 60 23.85 2.51 10.14
C ASN A 60 24.29 1.52 11.22
N LYS A 61 24.54 1.99 12.44
CA LYS A 61 24.85 1.13 13.60
C LYS A 61 23.67 0.22 13.92
N LEU A 62 22.46 0.76 13.95
CA LEU A 62 21.25 0.01 14.28
C LEU A 62 20.91 -1.04 13.22
N TYR A 63 21.07 -0.73 11.93
CA TYR A 63 20.92 -1.70 10.85
C TYR A 63 21.90 -2.87 10.99
N SER A 64 23.15 -2.57 11.34
CA SER A 64 24.16 -3.62 11.56
C SER A 64 23.87 -4.49 12.79
N SER A 65 23.01 -4.03 13.70
CA SER A 65 22.61 -4.78 14.89
C SER A 65 21.38 -5.67 14.67
N ALA A 66 20.75 -5.62 13.49
CA ALA A 66 19.55 -6.39 13.18
C ALA A 66 19.88 -7.87 13.00
N GLN A 67 19.07 -8.74 13.61
CA GLN A 67 19.26 -10.19 13.58
C GLN A 67 18.11 -10.93 12.88
N LYS A 68 16.89 -10.38 12.93
CA LYS A 68 15.67 -11.06 12.46
C LYS A 68 14.99 -10.28 11.35
N GLU A 69 14.66 -9.01 11.59
CA GLU A 69 13.91 -8.22 10.62
C GLU A 69 14.10 -6.70 10.74
N ILE A 70 13.93 -6.02 9.61
CA ILE A 70 13.87 -4.57 9.50
C ILE A 70 12.62 -4.21 8.70
N LEU A 71 11.70 -3.47 9.33
CA LEU A 71 10.45 -3.00 8.73
C LEU A 71 10.52 -1.48 8.59
N ILE A 72 10.30 -0.96 7.37
CA ILE A 72 10.42 0.48 7.09
C ILE A 72 9.12 1.00 6.48
N ILE A 73 8.56 2.05 7.08
CA ILE A 73 7.46 2.84 6.50
C ILE A 73 8.03 4.14 5.98
N LEU A 74 7.83 4.39 4.69
CA LEU A 74 8.22 5.61 4.00
C LEU A 74 6.96 6.38 3.60
N PRO A 75 6.85 7.67 3.96
CA PRO A 75 5.68 8.46 3.59
C PRO A 75 5.58 8.63 2.08
N SER A 76 6.71 8.71 1.37
CA SER A 76 6.73 8.85 -0.08
C SER A 76 7.92 8.15 -0.74
N VAL A 77 7.88 8.14 -2.07
CA VAL A 77 8.98 7.74 -2.96
C VAL A 77 10.28 8.49 -2.67
N ASN A 78 10.22 9.77 -2.32
CA ASN A 78 11.43 10.55 -2.03
C ASN A 78 12.14 10.02 -0.78
N GLY A 79 11.40 9.41 0.15
CA GLY A 79 11.96 8.66 1.27
C GLY A 79 12.83 7.48 0.83
N LEU A 80 12.46 6.78 -0.24
CA LEU A 80 13.26 5.70 -0.81
C LEU A 80 14.51 6.25 -1.48
N LEU A 81 14.37 7.33 -2.27
CA LEU A 81 15.50 7.99 -2.92
C LEU A 81 16.53 8.49 -1.89
N ARG A 82 16.09 9.01 -0.75
CA ARG A 82 17.00 9.41 0.35
C ARG A 82 17.81 8.22 0.89
N ILE A 83 17.21 7.04 1.00
CA ILE A 83 17.90 5.83 1.46
C ILE A 83 18.91 5.34 0.41
N ILE A 84 18.55 5.39 -0.87
CA ILE A 84 19.46 5.04 -1.98
C ILE A 84 20.65 5.99 -2.00
N ASN A 85 20.40 7.30 -1.98
CA ASN A 85 21.45 8.31 -2.06
C ASN A 85 22.40 8.27 -0.85
N SER A 86 21.97 7.73 0.29
CA SER A 86 22.82 7.55 1.47
C SER A 86 23.56 6.20 1.50
N GLY A 87 23.46 5.37 0.46
CA GLY A 87 24.02 4.01 0.44
C GLY A 87 23.31 3.04 1.40
N GLY A 88 22.14 3.42 1.91
CA GLY A 88 21.42 2.65 2.92
C GLY A 88 20.72 1.43 2.34
N LEU A 89 20.31 1.48 1.06
CA LEU A 89 19.56 0.40 0.44
C LEU A 89 20.45 -0.79 0.10
N GLU A 90 21.68 -0.52 -0.34
CA GLU A 90 22.74 -1.52 -0.57
C GLU A 90 23.00 -2.32 0.71
N LYS A 91 23.17 -1.62 1.83
CA LYS A 91 23.39 -2.24 3.14
C LYS A 91 22.21 -3.07 3.60
N LEU A 92 20.99 -2.59 3.41
CA LEU A 92 19.78 -3.35 3.72
C LEU A 92 19.67 -4.61 2.86
N ASN A 93 20.03 -4.54 1.58
CA ASN A 93 20.01 -5.69 0.69
C ASN A 93 21.10 -6.72 1.05
N GLU A 94 22.28 -6.27 1.47
CA GLU A 94 23.33 -7.14 2.00
C GLU A 94 22.86 -7.88 3.26
N LEU A 95 22.22 -7.18 4.19
CA LEU A 95 21.64 -7.80 5.39
C LEU A 95 20.54 -8.80 5.03
N ALA A 96 19.70 -8.46 4.04
CA ALA A 96 18.66 -9.35 3.54
C ALA A 96 19.24 -10.64 2.95
N SER A 97 20.33 -10.52 2.17
CA SER A 97 21.07 -11.66 1.64
C SER A 97 21.65 -12.58 2.73
N LYS A 98 21.89 -12.03 3.94
CA LYS A 98 22.36 -12.79 5.12
C LYS A 98 21.23 -13.37 5.97
N GLY A 99 19.98 -13.27 5.53
CA GLY A 99 18.81 -13.88 6.18
C GLY A 99 17.97 -12.93 7.04
N VAL A 100 18.31 -11.63 7.12
CA VAL A 100 17.47 -10.64 7.82
C VAL A 100 16.27 -10.30 6.94
N THR A 101 15.04 -10.43 7.45
CA THR A 101 13.86 -10.06 6.66
C THR A 101 13.75 -8.55 6.53
N VAL A 102 13.90 -7.99 5.33
CA VAL A 102 13.72 -6.55 5.09
C VAL A 102 12.45 -6.30 4.29
N LYS A 103 11.54 -5.47 4.85
CA LYS A 103 10.31 -5.04 4.18
C LYS A 103 10.20 -3.52 4.19
N ILE A 104 9.92 -2.95 3.02
CA ILE A 104 9.78 -1.50 2.84
C ILE A 104 8.40 -1.19 2.26
N LEU A 105 7.60 -0.46 3.03
CA LEU A 105 6.30 0.03 2.63
C LEU A 105 6.39 1.52 2.24
N ILE A 106 6.00 1.84 1.02
CA ILE A 106 6.00 3.21 0.48
C ILE A 106 4.56 3.66 0.35
N ILE A 107 4.17 4.70 1.08
CA ILE A 107 2.75 5.02 1.27
C ILE A 107 2.20 5.85 0.13
N HIS A 108 2.96 6.83 -0.31
CA HIS A 108 2.56 7.73 -1.38
C HIS A 108 3.46 7.54 -2.61
N SER A 109 2.92 6.90 -3.65
CA SER A 109 3.65 6.59 -4.87
C SER A 109 2.97 7.13 -6.13
N HIS A 110 3.05 8.44 -6.37
CA HIS A 110 2.58 9.03 -7.63
C HIS A 110 3.46 8.71 -8.85
N LYS A 111 4.63 8.10 -8.66
CA LYS A 111 5.62 7.80 -9.71
C LYS A 111 6.12 6.35 -9.66
N VAL A 112 5.20 5.38 -9.62
CA VAL A 112 5.53 3.94 -9.45
C VAL A 112 6.40 3.40 -10.58
N ASP A 113 6.18 3.84 -11.82
CA ASP A 113 6.80 3.19 -12.99
C ASP A 113 8.32 3.38 -13.07
N HIS A 114 8.85 4.54 -12.64
CA HIS A 114 10.29 4.75 -12.52
C HIS A 114 10.92 3.98 -11.35
N LEU A 115 10.12 3.52 -10.38
CA LEU A 115 10.63 2.78 -9.22
C LEU A 115 10.79 1.30 -9.49
N LYS A 116 10.00 0.73 -10.39
CA LYS A 116 10.09 -0.70 -10.73
C LYS A 116 11.52 -1.10 -11.08
N GLN A 117 12.16 -0.35 -11.98
CA GLN A 117 13.56 -0.61 -12.38
C GLN A 117 14.55 -0.48 -11.21
N THR A 118 14.30 0.44 -10.28
CA THR A 118 15.17 0.66 -9.12
C THR A 118 14.99 -0.45 -8.09
N ILE A 119 13.75 -0.86 -7.82
CA ILE A 119 13.40 -1.93 -6.89
C ILE A 119 13.96 -3.28 -7.36
N THR A 120 13.93 -3.56 -8.67
CA THR A 120 14.48 -4.81 -9.24
C THR A 120 15.97 -5.00 -8.95
N LYS A 121 16.73 -3.93 -8.68
CA LYS A 121 18.15 -4.02 -8.32
C LYS A 121 18.40 -4.60 -6.91
N TYR A 122 17.38 -4.65 -6.07
CA TYR A 122 17.48 -5.11 -4.68
C TYR A 122 16.46 -6.24 -4.41
N PRO A 123 16.66 -7.43 -5.03
CA PRO A 123 15.66 -8.51 -5.04
C PRO A 123 15.41 -9.13 -3.66
N GLU A 124 16.37 -9.01 -2.73
CA GLU A 124 16.24 -9.57 -1.38
C GLU A 124 15.35 -8.71 -0.47
N ILE A 125 15.04 -7.49 -0.88
CA ILE A 125 14.16 -6.58 -0.14
C ILE A 125 12.73 -6.70 -0.68
N LYS A 126 11.78 -6.91 0.22
CA LYS A 126 10.35 -6.93 -0.13
C LYS A 126 9.80 -5.50 -0.12
N PHE A 127 9.30 -5.06 -1.26
CA PHE A 127 8.66 -3.74 -1.39
C PHE A 127 7.15 -3.86 -1.55
N ARG A 128 6.40 -2.93 -0.97
CA ARG A 128 5.01 -2.65 -1.33
C ARG A 128 4.79 -1.16 -1.45
N THR A 129 3.94 -0.77 -2.38
CA THR A 129 3.55 0.61 -2.62
C THR A 129 2.07 0.77 -2.40
N SER A 130 1.68 1.73 -1.59
CA SER A 130 0.29 2.10 -1.39
C SER A 130 -0.10 3.26 -2.29
N GLN A 131 -1.41 3.36 -2.54
CA GLN A 131 -2.08 4.52 -3.13
C GLN A 131 -2.86 5.32 -2.07
N PHE A 132 -2.83 4.88 -0.80
CA PHE A 132 -3.50 5.58 0.29
C PHE A 132 -2.80 6.90 0.60
N ASN A 133 -3.58 7.95 0.77
CA ASN A 133 -3.07 9.23 1.25
C ASN A 133 -3.13 9.24 2.77
N PHE A 134 -2.00 8.98 3.43
CA PHE A 134 -1.91 9.15 4.88
C PHE A 134 -1.23 10.48 5.24
N PRO A 135 -1.74 11.22 6.22
CA PRO A 135 -1.20 12.52 6.61
C PRO A 135 0.07 12.45 7.47
N PHE A 136 0.81 11.33 7.49
CA PHE A 136 2.05 11.24 8.28
C PHE A 136 3.28 11.66 7.47
N LEU A 137 4.13 12.47 8.11
CA LEU A 137 5.36 13.01 7.55
C LEU A 137 6.62 12.32 8.10
N ASN A 138 6.46 11.24 8.87
CA ASN A 138 7.59 10.59 9.52
C ASN A 138 7.96 9.30 8.79
N ARG A 139 9.26 9.10 8.56
CA ARG A 139 9.78 7.77 8.26
C ARG A 139 9.86 6.99 9.57
N ILE A 140 9.33 5.78 9.56
CA ILE A 140 9.39 4.87 10.70
C ILE A 140 10.25 3.67 10.30
N THR A 141 11.15 3.24 11.17
CA THR A 141 11.92 2.01 10.98
C THR A 141 11.90 1.21 12.26
N ILE A 142 11.46 -0.04 12.17
CA ILE A 142 11.39 -0.99 13.27
C ILE A 142 12.46 -2.05 13.03
N ILE A 143 13.20 -2.41 14.08
CA ILE A 143 14.30 -3.38 14.02
C ILE A 143 14.05 -4.44 15.08
N ASP A 144 14.00 -5.70 14.65
CA ASP A 144 13.82 -6.90 15.47
C ASP A 144 12.66 -6.85 16.47
N ARG A 145 11.64 -6.01 16.22
CA ARG A 145 10.52 -5.70 17.13
C ARG A 145 10.96 -5.23 18.53
N THR A 146 12.17 -4.69 18.66
CA THR A 146 12.72 -4.20 19.94
C THR A 146 13.12 -2.73 19.88
N LYS A 147 13.39 -2.22 18.67
CA LYS A 147 13.90 -0.86 18.44
C LYS A 147 13.08 -0.15 17.37
N THR A 148 12.82 1.14 17.58
CA THR A 148 12.11 2.01 16.65
C THR A 148 12.91 3.28 16.39
N ILE A 149 13.01 3.66 15.11
CA ILE A 149 13.57 4.93 14.65
C ILE A 149 12.44 5.71 14.00
N ILE A 150 12.17 6.91 14.50
CA ILE A 150 11.22 7.85 13.93
C ILE A 150 12.02 9.04 13.42
N LEU A 151 12.06 9.20 12.09
CA LEU A 151 12.69 10.34 11.44
C LEU A 151 11.59 11.32 11.02
N LYS A 152 11.55 12.49 11.67
CA LYS A 152 10.67 13.58 11.23
C LYS A 152 11.19 14.15 9.92
N ILE A 153 10.37 14.19 8.88
CA ILE A 153 10.77 14.81 7.61
C ILE A 153 10.30 16.26 7.64
N LYS A 154 11.24 17.21 7.48
CA LYS A 154 10.93 18.65 7.43
C LYS A 154 10.37 19.06 6.06
N ASP A 155 10.90 18.46 5.01
CA ASP A 155 10.59 18.78 3.62
C ASP A 155 10.74 17.50 2.79
N ASP A 156 9.62 16.92 2.39
CA ASP A 156 9.60 15.64 1.68
C ASP A 156 9.80 15.78 0.16
N THR A 157 9.92 17.01 -0.35
CA THR A 157 10.22 17.26 -1.78
C THR A 157 11.67 16.96 -2.14
N LYS A 158 12.56 17.00 -1.15
CA LYS A 158 14.00 16.85 -1.30
C LYS A 158 14.47 15.40 -1.12
N THR A 159 15.50 15.04 -1.89
CA THR A 159 16.06 13.68 -1.99
C THR A 159 17.42 13.49 -1.30
N ASN A 160 17.98 14.54 -0.67
CA ASN A 160 19.28 14.50 0.02
C ASN A 160 19.14 14.70 1.54
N VAL A 161 19.90 13.96 2.35
CA VAL A 161 19.78 13.89 3.82
C VAL A 161 20.14 15.18 4.58
N PRO A 162 21.22 15.94 4.25
CA PRO A 162 21.70 17.04 5.10
C PRO A 162 20.67 18.17 5.31
N ASN A 163 19.78 18.38 4.33
CA ASN A 163 18.81 19.47 4.34
C ASN A 163 17.35 18.99 4.58
N THR A 164 17.13 17.71 4.93
CA THR A 164 15.79 17.10 4.99
C THR A 164 15.49 16.31 6.26
N ALA A 165 16.53 15.73 6.87
CA ALA A 165 16.37 15.02 8.13
C ALA A 165 16.01 16.02 9.23
N GLY A 166 14.73 16.05 9.59
CA GLY A 166 14.33 16.54 10.89
C GLY A 166 14.84 15.58 11.97
N VAL A 167 14.71 16.04 13.20
CA VAL A 167 15.11 15.35 14.42
C VAL A 167 14.78 13.85 14.34
N ILE A 168 15.76 12.99 14.64
CA ILE A 168 15.56 11.55 14.82
C ILE A 168 15.21 11.27 16.27
N THR A 169 14.15 10.51 16.48
CA THR A 169 13.83 9.87 17.75
C THR A 169 14.14 8.38 17.63
N PHE A 170 15.15 7.93 18.36
CA PHE A 170 15.42 6.51 18.58
C PHE A 170 14.76 6.07 19.88
N ILE A 171 14.09 4.93 19.85
CA ILE A 171 13.42 4.33 21.00
C ILE A 171 13.82 2.85 21.05
N GLU A 172 14.45 2.43 22.13
CA GLU A 172 14.64 1.01 22.47
C GLU A 172 13.59 0.63 23.50
N GLY A 173 12.72 -0.32 23.16
CA GLY A 173 11.60 -0.76 23.99
C GLY A 173 10.61 -1.61 23.18
N GLU A 174 10.33 -2.83 23.65
CA GLU A 174 9.49 -3.80 22.95
C GLU A 174 8.07 -3.30 22.72
N SER A 175 7.44 -2.68 23.73
CA SER A 175 6.06 -2.17 23.63
C SER A 175 5.86 -1.18 22.49
N THR A 176 6.79 -0.24 22.31
CA THR A 176 6.75 0.76 21.23
C THR A 176 7.01 0.10 19.88
N ALA A 177 8.00 -0.78 19.82
CA ALA A 177 8.34 -1.48 18.58
C ALA A 177 7.21 -2.41 18.11
N LEU A 178 6.56 -3.14 19.04
CA LEU A 178 5.38 -3.95 18.76
C LEU A 178 4.19 -3.09 18.29
N SER A 179 3.94 -1.94 18.92
CA SER A 179 2.88 -1.02 18.48
C SER A 179 3.07 -0.57 17.03
N TYR A 180 4.28 -0.13 16.67
CA TYR A 180 4.59 0.25 15.29
C TYR A 180 4.64 -0.95 14.34
N THR A 181 4.98 -2.14 14.83
CA THR A 181 4.90 -3.38 14.05
C THR A 181 3.46 -3.70 13.68
N GLY A 182 2.51 -3.57 14.61
CA GLY A 182 1.09 -3.75 14.32
C GLY A 182 0.57 -2.77 13.26
N ILE A 183 1.01 -1.50 13.33
CA ILE A 183 0.71 -0.50 12.29
C ILE A 183 1.30 -0.95 10.94
N PHE A 184 2.58 -1.35 10.92
CA PHE A 184 3.24 -1.82 9.71
C PHE A 184 2.50 -3.01 9.07
N GLU A 185 2.21 -4.06 9.86
CA GLU A 185 1.57 -5.29 9.39
C GLU A 185 0.16 -5.01 8.86
N THR A 186 -0.59 -4.15 9.55
CA THR A 186 -1.93 -3.72 9.09
C THR A 186 -1.84 -3.05 7.73
N LEU A 187 -0.98 -2.05 7.58
CA LEU A 187 -0.83 -1.33 6.31
C LEU A 187 -0.30 -2.24 5.20
N TRP A 188 0.67 -3.10 5.54
CA TRP A 188 1.25 -4.07 4.61
C TRP A 188 0.18 -5.00 4.05
N ASN A 189 -0.66 -5.58 4.91
CA ASN A 189 -1.72 -6.49 4.54
C ASN A 189 -2.83 -5.77 3.75
N GLN A 190 -3.26 -4.59 4.21
CA GLN A 190 -4.26 -3.77 3.50
C GLN A 190 -3.83 -3.44 2.06
N THR A 191 -2.57 -3.03 1.86
CA THR A 191 -2.04 -2.77 0.51
C THR A 191 -2.07 -4.03 -0.37
N GLY A 192 -1.70 -5.19 0.17
CA GLY A 192 -1.74 -6.45 -0.58
C GLY A 192 -3.17 -6.90 -0.93
N MET A 193 -4.12 -6.69 -0.02
CA MET A 193 -5.54 -6.97 -0.27
C MET A 193 -6.11 -6.05 -1.36
N PHE A 194 -5.77 -4.75 -1.31
CA PHE A 194 -6.20 -3.79 -2.32
C PHE A 194 -5.70 -4.15 -3.73
N GLU A 195 -4.43 -4.53 -3.86
CA GLU A 195 -3.87 -4.99 -5.14
C GLU A 195 -4.57 -6.25 -5.66
N SER A 196 -4.87 -7.20 -4.77
CA SER A 196 -5.57 -8.44 -5.12
C SER A 196 -7.00 -8.16 -5.59
N LEU A 197 -7.72 -7.30 -4.87
CA LEU A 197 -9.08 -6.87 -5.22
C LEU A 197 -9.09 -6.16 -6.57
N LYS A 198 -8.13 -5.28 -6.84
CA LYS A 198 -7.98 -4.61 -8.13
C LYS A 198 -7.83 -5.62 -9.28
N LYS A 199 -6.94 -6.61 -9.13
CA LYS A 199 -6.74 -7.66 -10.15
C LYS A 199 -7.99 -8.48 -10.41
N ILE A 200 -8.70 -8.86 -9.36
CA ILE A 200 -9.96 -9.62 -9.48
C ILE A 200 -11.01 -8.77 -10.20
N ASN A 201 -11.12 -7.48 -9.87
CA ASN A 201 -12.05 -6.58 -10.53
C ASN A 201 -11.73 -6.39 -12.02
N GLU A 202 -10.46 -6.21 -12.38
CA GLU A 202 -10.01 -6.14 -13.77
C GLU A 202 -10.33 -7.44 -14.54
N GLN A 203 -10.15 -8.60 -13.90
CA GLN A 203 -10.49 -9.89 -14.50
C GLN A 203 -12.00 -10.07 -14.66
N LEU A 204 -12.80 -9.66 -13.68
CA LEU A 204 -14.26 -9.69 -13.77
C LEU A 204 -14.75 -8.80 -14.91
N GLN A 205 -14.27 -7.57 -15.01
CA GLN A 205 -14.61 -6.65 -16.10
C GLN A 205 -14.23 -7.21 -17.48
N SER A 206 -13.07 -7.88 -17.58
CA SER A 206 -12.68 -8.55 -18.82
C SER A 206 -13.59 -9.72 -19.16
N ASN A 207 -14.01 -10.51 -18.16
CA ASN A 207 -14.91 -11.64 -18.37
C ASN A 207 -16.31 -11.18 -18.77
N GLU A 208 -16.84 -10.14 -18.12
CA GLU A 208 -18.12 -9.51 -18.49
C GLU A 208 -18.08 -9.04 -19.94
N LYS A 209 -16.99 -8.39 -20.36
CA LYS A 209 -16.80 -7.97 -21.75
C LYS A 209 -16.83 -9.15 -22.73
N VAL A 210 -16.10 -10.23 -22.44
CA VAL A 210 -16.05 -11.42 -23.29
C VAL A 210 -17.41 -12.13 -23.36
N GLN A 211 -18.12 -12.22 -22.23
CA GLN A 211 -19.47 -12.79 -22.19
C GLN A 211 -20.43 -11.99 -23.07
N LYS A 212 -20.36 -10.66 -23.03
CA LYS A 212 -21.15 -9.78 -23.87
C LYS A 212 -20.85 -9.98 -25.35
N GLU A 213 -19.57 -9.93 -25.75
CA GLU A 213 -19.16 -10.17 -27.14
C GLU A 213 -19.63 -11.55 -27.63
N PHE A 214 -19.60 -12.57 -26.77
CA PHE A 214 -20.11 -13.90 -27.09
C PHE A 214 -21.63 -13.91 -27.32
N LEU A 215 -22.42 -13.29 -26.44
CA LEU A 215 -23.87 -13.21 -26.61
C LEU A 215 -24.26 -12.46 -27.89
N ASP A 216 -23.58 -11.35 -28.17
CA ASP A 216 -23.80 -10.55 -29.39
C ASP A 216 -23.54 -11.39 -30.66
N ILE A 217 -22.44 -12.15 -30.67
CA ILE A 217 -22.09 -13.04 -31.80
C ILE A 217 -23.13 -14.15 -31.94
N ILE A 218 -23.46 -14.86 -30.86
CA ILE A 218 -24.40 -15.99 -30.92
C ILE A 218 -25.77 -15.53 -31.41
N ALA A 219 -26.24 -14.38 -30.94
CA ALA A 219 -27.54 -13.91 -31.36
C ALA A 219 -27.59 -13.55 -32.85
N HIS A 220 -26.52 -12.94 -33.37
CA HIS A 220 -26.42 -12.65 -34.80
C HIS A 220 -26.32 -13.95 -35.63
N GLU A 221 -25.45 -14.88 -35.22
CA GLU A 221 -25.25 -16.17 -35.90
C GLU A 221 -26.47 -17.09 -35.86
N LEU A 222 -27.35 -16.94 -34.85
CA LEU A 222 -28.63 -17.65 -34.79
C LEU A 222 -29.72 -16.96 -35.60
N SER A 223 -29.82 -15.62 -35.55
CA SER A 223 -30.86 -14.88 -36.28
C SER A 223 -30.72 -15.04 -37.80
N SER A 224 -29.48 -15.02 -38.31
CA SER A 224 -29.19 -15.12 -39.74
C SER A 224 -29.74 -16.40 -40.41
N PRO A 225 -29.58 -17.62 -39.87
CA PRO A 225 -30.18 -18.83 -40.44
C PRO A 225 -31.66 -19.03 -40.12
N ILE A 226 -32.19 -18.48 -39.01
CA ILE A 226 -33.62 -18.59 -38.68
C ILE A 226 -34.48 -17.86 -39.72
N GLN A 227 -34.06 -16.67 -40.16
CA GLN A 227 -34.85 -15.83 -41.07
C GLN A 227 -35.12 -16.53 -42.42
N PRO A 228 -34.13 -17.13 -43.12
CA PRO A 228 -34.37 -17.93 -44.32
C PRO A 228 -35.19 -19.18 -44.06
N ILE A 229 -35.03 -19.86 -42.91
CA ILE A 229 -35.85 -21.04 -42.57
C ILE A 229 -37.32 -20.63 -42.51
N ILE A 230 -37.66 -19.54 -41.81
CA ILE A 230 -39.03 -19.02 -41.74
C ILE A 230 -39.51 -18.62 -43.14
N GLY A 231 -38.76 -17.76 -43.85
CA GLY A 231 -39.18 -17.22 -45.14
C GLY A 231 -39.36 -18.27 -46.24
N LEU A 232 -38.45 -19.25 -46.32
CA LEU A 232 -38.58 -20.36 -47.27
C LEU A 232 -39.74 -21.29 -46.89
N THR A 233 -39.99 -21.50 -45.59
CA THR A 233 -41.12 -22.32 -45.12
C THR A 233 -42.45 -21.64 -45.46
N GLU A 234 -42.57 -20.32 -45.24
CA GLU A 234 -43.73 -19.52 -45.64
C GLU A 234 -43.97 -19.55 -47.15
N TYR A 235 -42.90 -19.43 -47.94
CA TYR A 235 -42.96 -19.52 -49.39
C TYR A 235 -43.48 -20.87 -49.88
N VAL A 236 -42.97 -21.98 -49.32
CA VAL A 236 -43.42 -23.33 -49.68
C VAL A 236 -44.87 -23.54 -49.25
N LYS A 237 -45.24 -23.12 -48.03
CA LYS A 237 -46.61 -23.19 -47.51
C LYS A 237 -47.60 -22.51 -48.45
N GLY A 238 -47.26 -21.33 -49.00
CA GLY A 238 -48.10 -20.59 -49.94
C GLY A 238 -48.42 -21.31 -51.26
N LYS A 239 -47.67 -22.37 -51.61
CA LYS A 239 -47.88 -23.16 -52.84
C LYS A 239 -48.65 -24.47 -52.64
N LEU A 240 -48.89 -24.88 -51.39
CA LEU A 240 -49.52 -26.16 -51.08
C LEU A 240 -51.04 -26.05 -50.96
N LYS A 241 -51.74 -27.16 -51.24
CA LYS A 241 -53.20 -27.29 -51.07
C LYS A 241 -53.59 -28.33 -50.02
N ASP A 242 -52.67 -29.24 -49.67
CA ASP A 242 -52.90 -30.26 -48.65
C ASP A 242 -52.89 -29.63 -47.26
N LYS A 243 -54.03 -29.71 -46.56
CA LYS A 243 -54.20 -29.19 -45.20
C LYS A 243 -53.20 -29.77 -44.21
N LYS A 244 -52.86 -31.06 -44.30
CA LYS A 244 -51.92 -31.69 -43.35
C LYS A 244 -50.50 -31.15 -43.52
N GLN A 245 -50.07 -30.94 -44.76
CA GLN A 245 -48.74 -30.37 -45.03
C GLN A 245 -48.66 -28.92 -44.56
N ILE A 246 -49.74 -28.14 -44.75
CA ILE A 246 -49.84 -26.75 -44.26
C ILE A 246 -49.70 -26.70 -42.73
N GLU A 247 -50.41 -27.56 -41.98
CA GLU A 247 -50.32 -27.63 -40.51
C GLU A 247 -48.89 -27.99 -40.01
N LEU A 248 -48.19 -28.88 -40.71
CA LEU A 248 -46.80 -29.21 -40.39
C LEU A 248 -45.87 -28.01 -40.61
N LEU A 249 -46.02 -27.28 -41.72
CA LEU A 249 -45.22 -26.08 -41.98
C LEU A 249 -45.55 -24.93 -41.01
N ASP A 250 -46.81 -24.80 -40.57
CA ASP A 250 -47.21 -23.87 -39.52
C ASP A 250 -46.49 -24.15 -38.19
N SER A 251 -46.28 -25.43 -37.86
CA SER A 251 -45.52 -25.82 -36.67
C SER A 251 -44.05 -25.45 -36.77
N VAL A 252 -43.46 -25.56 -37.97
CA VAL A 252 -42.07 -25.14 -38.26
C VAL A 252 -41.93 -23.62 -38.16
N ILE A 253 -42.84 -22.85 -38.77
CA ILE A 253 -42.86 -21.38 -38.71
C ILE A 253 -42.99 -20.91 -37.26
N THR A 254 -43.95 -21.47 -36.51
CA THR A 254 -44.15 -21.12 -35.09
C THR A 254 -42.89 -21.40 -34.26
N SER A 255 -42.22 -22.52 -34.51
CA SER A 255 -40.97 -22.86 -33.82
C SER A 255 -39.84 -21.91 -34.20
N GLY A 256 -39.71 -21.54 -35.47
CA GLY A 256 -38.73 -20.57 -35.95
C GLY A 256 -38.95 -19.17 -35.33
N GLN A 257 -40.20 -18.69 -35.29
CA GLN A 257 -40.54 -17.42 -34.65
C GLN A 257 -40.21 -17.41 -33.16
N LYS A 258 -40.53 -18.50 -32.44
CA LYS A 258 -40.13 -18.66 -31.03
C LYS A 258 -38.61 -18.60 -30.85
N LEU A 259 -37.85 -19.22 -31.75
CA LEU A 259 -36.38 -19.20 -31.72
C LEU A 259 -35.84 -17.79 -31.98
N ASN A 260 -36.44 -17.06 -32.92
CA ASN A 260 -36.04 -15.68 -33.22
C ASN A 260 -36.32 -14.75 -32.04
N THR A 261 -37.52 -14.81 -31.45
CA THR A 261 -37.87 -14.03 -30.25
C THR A 261 -36.97 -14.38 -29.06
N LEU A 262 -36.63 -15.66 -28.87
CA LEU A 262 -35.68 -16.06 -27.81
C LEU A 262 -34.31 -15.43 -28.04
N THR A 263 -33.84 -15.40 -29.29
CA THR A 263 -32.55 -14.83 -29.68
C THR A 263 -32.51 -13.31 -29.46
N GLU A 264 -33.58 -12.60 -29.82
CA GLU A 264 -33.76 -11.16 -29.56
C GLU A 264 -33.80 -10.86 -28.06
N ASN A 265 -34.55 -11.65 -27.29
CA ASN A 265 -34.63 -11.48 -25.83
C ASN A 265 -33.28 -11.67 -25.13
N ILE A 266 -32.43 -12.58 -25.62
CA ILE A 266 -31.07 -12.79 -25.08
C ILE A 266 -30.21 -11.53 -25.29
N LEU A 267 -30.31 -10.88 -26.46
CA LEU A 267 -29.64 -9.61 -26.73
C LEU A 267 -30.16 -8.48 -25.84
N ASP A 268 -31.48 -8.37 -25.72
CA ASP A 268 -32.12 -7.32 -24.93
C ASP A 268 -31.73 -7.41 -23.45
N VAL A 269 -31.71 -8.62 -22.87
CA VAL A 269 -31.24 -8.84 -21.49
C VAL A 269 -29.77 -8.43 -21.36
N SER A 270 -28.92 -8.80 -22.32
CA SER A 270 -27.51 -8.39 -22.33
C SER A 270 -27.32 -6.87 -22.44
N CYS A 271 -28.30 -6.13 -22.97
CA CYS A 271 -28.28 -4.67 -23.07
C CYS A 271 -28.90 -3.97 -21.84
N ILE A 272 -29.83 -4.62 -21.13
CA ILE A 272 -30.50 -4.11 -19.93
C ILE A 272 -29.55 -4.09 -18.73
N GLU A 273 -28.73 -5.13 -18.54
CA GLU A 273 -27.79 -5.23 -17.42
C GLU A 273 -26.82 -4.02 -17.35
N ASP A 274 -26.53 -3.38 -18.49
CA ASP A 274 -25.66 -2.21 -18.63
C ASP A 274 -26.31 -0.86 -18.31
N HIS A 275 -27.57 -0.80 -17.85
CA HIS A 275 -28.32 0.46 -17.66
C HIS A 275 -28.44 1.31 -18.95
N LEU A 276 -28.15 0.73 -20.12
CA LEU A 276 -28.25 1.38 -21.43
C LEU A 276 -29.70 1.41 -21.97
N PHE A 277 -30.64 0.80 -21.26
CA PHE A 277 -32.03 0.75 -21.66
C PHE A 277 -32.73 2.11 -21.47
N ARG A 278 -32.62 2.97 -22.48
CA ARG A 278 -33.64 4.00 -22.71
C ARG A 278 -34.86 3.31 -23.28
N LEU A 279 -35.87 3.08 -22.44
CA LEU A 279 -37.22 2.70 -22.85
C LEU A 279 -37.66 3.61 -24.00
N LYS A 280 -37.70 3.07 -25.22
CA LYS A 280 -38.41 3.73 -26.32
C LYS A 280 -39.90 3.61 -26.02
N LYS A 281 -40.50 4.77 -25.80
CA LYS A 281 -41.92 4.97 -25.52
C LYS A 281 -42.74 4.79 -26.80
#